data_AF-A0AAV0EED6-F1
#
_entry.id   AF-A0AAV0EED6-F1
#
_cell.length_a   1.000
_cell.length_b   1.000
_cell.length_c   1.000
_cell.angle_alpha   90.00
_cell.angle_beta   90.00
_cell.angle_gamma   90.00
#
_symmetry.space_group_name_H-M   'P 1'
#
loop_
_entity.id
_entity.type
_entity.pdbx_description
1 polymer ?
#
loop_
_entity_poly.entity_id
_entity_poly.type
_entity_poly.pdbx_seq_one_letter_code
_entity_poly.pdbx_strand_id
1 'polypeptide(L)'
;MDRFDCLVVGPGLGRDPFVLDCVSNIIIRARECNVPMVIDGDGLFLVTQCLDLVRGYPLAVLTPNINEYNRLVQTVLTSEVNEKDAMEELKSLIKGIGGVTILRKGRFDIISDGITVKSVSVFGSPRRCGGQGDILSGSVAVFLCWARQSAATQGELSIKNPTILGCIAGSVLVRKAAALAFENKKRSTLTADIIKCLGRSLEEMYPYY
;
A
#
# COMPACT_ATOMS: atom_id res chain seq x y z
N MET A 1 -18.27 -7.90 -10.11
CA MET A 1 -16.78 -7.82 -10.06
C MET A 1 -16.20 -9.18 -9.64
N ASP A 2 -16.87 -10.27 -9.99
CA ASP A 2 -16.90 -11.45 -9.11
C ASP A 2 -15.72 -12.42 -9.35
N ARG A 3 -14.77 -12.00 -10.18
CA ARG A 3 -13.54 -12.73 -10.51
C ARG A 3 -12.28 -12.06 -9.96
N PHE A 4 -12.42 -10.93 -9.26
CA PHE A 4 -11.28 -10.18 -8.73
C PHE A 4 -11.29 -10.18 -7.20
N ASP A 5 -10.24 -10.74 -6.60
CA ASP A 5 -10.06 -10.75 -5.14
C ASP A 5 -9.57 -9.40 -4.58
N CYS A 6 -8.86 -8.61 -5.39
CA CYS A 6 -8.39 -7.26 -5.09
C CYS A 6 -8.01 -6.52 -6.38
N LEU A 7 -8.10 -5.19 -6.36
CA LEU A 7 -7.65 -4.32 -7.45
C LEU A 7 -6.41 -3.53 -7.04
N VAL A 8 -5.45 -3.43 -7.95
CA VAL A 8 -4.34 -2.47 -7.83
C VAL A 8 -4.60 -1.33 -8.81
N VAL A 9 -4.66 -0.11 -8.31
CA VAL A 9 -4.94 1.10 -9.10
C VAL A 9 -3.73 2.01 -9.05
N GLY A 10 -3.21 2.40 -10.21
CA GLY A 10 -2.13 3.39 -10.30
C GLY A 10 -0.94 3.03 -11.18
N PRO A 11 -0.38 1.80 -11.14
CA PRO A 11 0.76 1.42 -11.96
C PRO A 11 0.48 1.69 -13.45
N GLY A 12 1.25 2.60 -14.06
CA GLY A 12 1.10 2.97 -15.47
C GLY A 12 -0.21 3.67 -15.83
N LEU A 13 -0.97 4.19 -14.86
CA LEU A 13 -2.28 4.80 -15.12
C LEU A 13 -2.20 6.08 -15.95
N GLY A 14 -1.18 6.90 -15.71
CA GLY A 14 -1.09 8.24 -16.28
C GLY A 14 -2.14 9.18 -15.71
N ARG A 15 -2.29 10.33 -16.35
CA ARG A 15 -3.18 11.43 -15.89
C ARG A 15 -4.08 11.97 -16.99
N ASP A 16 -4.32 11.16 -18.00
CA ASP A 16 -5.28 11.50 -19.05
C ASP A 16 -6.69 11.58 -18.43
N PRO A 17 -7.44 12.68 -18.62
CA PRO A 17 -8.75 12.85 -17.98
C PRO A 17 -9.76 11.74 -18.29
N PHE A 18 -9.75 11.21 -19.53
CA PHE A 18 -10.66 10.14 -19.93
C PHE A 18 -10.32 8.83 -19.23
N VAL A 19 -9.03 8.50 -19.11
CA VAL A 19 -8.57 7.33 -18.34
C VAL A 19 -8.95 7.47 -16.86
N LEU A 20 -8.74 8.65 -16.27
CA LEU A 20 -9.06 8.91 -14.87
C LEU A 20 -10.57 8.79 -14.57
N ASP A 21 -11.43 9.24 -15.48
CA ASP A 21 -12.88 9.08 -15.36
C ASP A 21 -13.30 7.60 -15.44
N CYS A 22 -12.75 6.85 -16.40
CA CYS A 22 -12.99 5.41 -16.51
C CYS A 22 -12.58 4.66 -15.23
N VAL A 23 -11.41 4.99 -14.68
CA VAL A 23 -10.88 4.37 -13.46
C VAL A 23 -11.71 4.74 -12.24
N SER A 24 -12.23 5.96 -12.17
CA SER A 24 -13.16 6.40 -11.12
C SER A 24 -14.41 5.51 -11.10
N ASN A 25 -15.00 5.24 -12.26
CA ASN A 25 -16.13 4.33 -12.39
C ASN A 25 -15.80 2.89 -11.95
N ILE A 26 -14.60 2.41 -12.25
CA ILE A 26 -14.12 1.10 -11.79
C ILE A 26 -13.99 1.05 -10.26
N ILE A 27 -13.43 2.10 -9.64
CA ILE A 27 -13.31 2.21 -8.18
C ILE A 27 -14.69 2.19 -7.52
N ILE A 28 -15.65 2.95 -8.06
CA ILE A 28 -17.03 2.99 -7.55
C ILE A 28 -17.64 1.59 -7.59
N ARG A 29 -17.53 0.87 -8.71
CA ARG A 29 -18.04 -0.51 -8.81
C ARG A 29 -17.31 -1.50 -7.92
N ALA A 30 -16.01 -1.34 -7.72
CA ALA A 30 -15.25 -2.17 -6.80
C ALA A 30 -15.77 -2.03 -5.36
N ARG A 31 -16.13 -0.81 -4.95
CA ARG A 31 -16.71 -0.52 -3.63
C ARG A 31 -18.07 -1.15 -3.44
N GLU A 32 -18.96 -1.00 -4.42
CA GLU A 32 -20.29 -1.63 -4.38
C GLU A 32 -20.21 -3.16 -4.26
N CYS A 33 -19.18 -3.77 -4.86
CA CYS A 33 -18.92 -5.19 -4.76
C CYS A 33 -18.04 -5.60 -3.56
N ASN A 34 -17.68 -4.69 -2.64
CA ASN A 34 -16.79 -4.94 -1.50
C ASN A 34 -15.44 -5.59 -1.89
N VAL A 35 -14.88 -5.19 -3.04
CA VAL A 35 -13.56 -5.64 -3.52
C VAL A 35 -12.48 -4.74 -2.92
N PRO A 36 -11.47 -5.29 -2.22
CA PRO A 36 -10.38 -4.51 -1.66
C PRO A 36 -9.54 -3.86 -2.75
N MET A 37 -8.91 -2.75 -2.43
CA MET A 37 -8.12 -2.00 -3.40
C MET A 37 -6.83 -1.47 -2.80
N VAL A 38 -5.74 -1.58 -3.56
CA VAL A 38 -4.47 -0.92 -3.27
C VAL A 38 -4.28 0.19 -4.29
N ILE A 39 -4.10 1.41 -3.80
CA ILE A 39 -3.97 2.61 -4.62
C ILE A 39 -2.54 3.14 -4.47
N ASP A 40 -1.82 3.16 -5.58
CA ASP A 40 -0.43 3.61 -5.67
C ASP A 40 -0.25 4.67 -6.77
N GLY A 41 0.88 5.37 -6.79
CA GLY A 41 1.28 6.25 -7.89
C GLY A 41 0.19 7.23 -8.35
N ASP A 42 -0.14 7.22 -9.64
CA ASP A 42 -1.16 8.12 -10.20
C ASP A 42 -2.59 7.80 -9.72
N GLY A 43 -2.85 6.62 -9.15
CA GLY A 43 -4.09 6.35 -8.43
C GLY A 43 -4.24 7.24 -7.19
N LEU A 44 -3.13 7.54 -6.50
CA LEU A 44 -3.13 8.48 -5.38
C LEU A 44 -3.36 9.92 -5.86
N PHE A 45 -2.85 10.28 -7.04
CA PHE A 45 -3.18 11.55 -7.67
C PHE A 45 -4.67 11.66 -7.96
N LEU A 46 -5.30 10.60 -8.48
CA LEU A 46 -6.75 10.58 -8.68
C LEU A 46 -7.51 10.78 -7.35
N VAL A 47 -7.10 10.11 -6.28
CA VAL A 47 -7.69 10.28 -4.95
C VAL A 47 -7.55 11.71 -4.43
N THR A 48 -6.45 12.42 -4.72
CA THR A 48 -6.34 13.84 -4.32
C THR A 48 -7.25 14.75 -5.13
N GLN A 49 -7.69 14.36 -6.33
CA GLN A 49 -8.71 15.10 -7.09
C GLN A 49 -10.14 14.80 -6.61
N CYS A 50 -10.39 13.56 -6.15
CA CYS A 50 -11.70 13.12 -5.70
C CYS A 50 -11.58 12.16 -4.50
N LEU A 51 -11.59 12.72 -3.29
CA LEU A 51 -11.48 11.92 -2.05
C LEU A 51 -12.66 10.96 -1.86
N ASP A 52 -13.83 11.28 -2.40
CA ASP A 52 -15.05 10.47 -2.28
C ASP A 52 -14.89 9.08 -2.90
N LEU A 53 -13.91 8.89 -3.80
CA LEU A 53 -13.58 7.58 -4.36
C LEU A 53 -13.17 6.56 -3.30
N VAL A 54 -12.57 6.99 -2.19
CA VAL A 54 -12.09 6.09 -1.12
C VAL A 54 -12.67 6.41 0.25
N ARG A 55 -13.33 7.56 0.40
CA ARG A 55 -13.92 8.00 1.66
C ARG A 55 -14.88 6.95 2.23
N GLY A 56 -14.70 6.59 3.49
CA GLY A 56 -15.55 5.60 4.16
C GLY A 56 -15.29 4.16 3.71
N TYR A 57 -14.21 3.86 2.96
CA TYR A 57 -13.95 2.52 2.45
C TYR A 57 -12.76 1.85 3.15
N PRO A 58 -12.99 1.04 4.21
CA PRO A 58 -11.93 0.46 5.02
C PRO A 58 -11.09 -0.61 4.29
N LEU A 59 -11.57 -1.11 3.16
CA LEU A 59 -10.84 -2.06 2.31
C LEU A 59 -9.91 -1.36 1.28
N ALA A 60 -9.79 -0.02 1.33
CA ALA A 60 -8.79 0.72 0.57
C ALA A 60 -7.47 0.83 1.35
N VAL A 61 -6.37 0.54 0.66
CA VAL A 61 -5.00 0.77 1.09
C VAL A 61 -4.37 1.82 0.18
N LEU A 62 -3.88 2.91 0.75
CA LEU A 62 -3.10 3.92 0.04
C LEU A 62 -1.62 3.68 0.32
N THR A 63 -0.77 3.67 -0.71
CA THR A 63 0.67 3.42 -0.57
C THR A 63 1.54 4.64 -0.90
N PRO A 64 1.33 5.82 -0.31
CA PRO A 64 2.05 7.03 -0.73
C PRO A 64 3.54 6.99 -0.41
N ASN A 65 4.35 7.47 -1.34
CA ASN A 65 5.72 7.92 -1.05
C ASN A 65 5.71 9.27 -0.32
N ILE A 66 6.88 9.79 0.04
CA ILE A 66 7.00 11.05 0.79
C ILE A 66 6.28 12.21 0.07
N ASN A 67 6.44 12.34 -1.25
CA ASN A 67 5.83 13.44 -2.01
C ASN A 67 4.31 13.27 -2.16
N GLU A 68 3.85 12.04 -2.40
CA GLU A 68 2.42 11.70 -2.48
C GLU A 68 1.73 11.91 -1.14
N TYR A 69 2.40 11.56 -0.04
CA TYR A 69 1.90 11.75 1.32
C TYR A 69 1.75 13.24 1.63
N ASN A 70 2.75 14.07 1.30
CA ASN A 70 2.67 15.51 1.50
C ASN A 70 1.47 16.12 0.76
N ARG A 71 1.20 15.67 -0.47
CA ARG A 71 0.02 16.11 -1.23
C ARG A 71 -1.29 15.68 -0.58
N LEU A 72 -1.37 14.45 -0.07
CA LEU A 72 -2.55 13.97 0.67
C LEU A 72 -2.80 14.82 1.92
N VAL A 73 -1.76 15.11 2.71
CA VAL A 73 -1.87 15.99 3.90
C VAL A 73 -2.37 17.37 3.51
N GLN A 74 -1.76 18.00 2.50
CA GLN A 74 -2.19 19.32 2.03
C GLN A 74 -3.65 19.31 1.52
N THR A 75 -4.06 18.26 0.83
CA THR A 75 -5.41 18.15 0.26
C THR A 75 -6.48 17.92 1.34
N VAL A 76 -6.18 17.08 2.35
CA VAL A 76 -7.17 16.62 3.33
C VAL A 76 -7.18 17.49 4.59
N LEU A 77 -5.99 17.86 5.09
CA LEU A 77 -5.84 18.62 6.34
C LEU A 77 -5.66 20.11 6.10
N THR A 78 -5.47 20.55 4.84
CA THR A 78 -5.19 21.95 4.49
C THR A 78 -4.00 22.52 5.27
N SER A 79 -2.99 21.67 5.53
CA SER A 79 -1.80 22.01 6.31
C SER A 79 -0.53 21.50 5.63
N GLU A 80 0.61 22.02 6.05
CA GLU A 80 1.92 21.42 5.72
C GLU A 80 2.20 20.20 6.60
N VAL A 81 3.14 19.36 6.17
CA VAL A 81 3.52 18.15 6.89
C VAL A 81 4.34 18.50 8.13
N ASN A 82 3.88 18.05 9.29
CA ASN A 82 4.57 18.17 10.56
C ASN A 82 5.26 16.84 10.91
N GLU A 83 6.58 16.79 10.76
CA GLU A 83 7.35 15.59 11.11
C GLU A 83 7.49 15.34 12.62
N LYS A 84 7.28 16.36 13.47
CA LYS A 84 7.41 16.21 14.94
C LYS A 84 6.33 15.29 15.52
N ASP A 85 5.13 15.34 14.94
CA ASP A 85 3.94 14.58 15.38
C ASP A 85 3.45 13.62 14.29
N ALA A 86 4.37 13.04 13.51
CA ALA A 86 4.05 12.26 12.30
C ALA A 86 3.02 11.14 12.50
N MET A 87 2.94 10.54 13.71
CA MET A 87 1.95 9.50 14.00
C MET A 87 0.54 10.06 14.20
N GLU A 88 0.41 11.20 14.89
CA GLU A 88 -0.89 11.85 15.12
C GLU A 88 -1.41 12.54 13.87
N GLU A 89 -0.51 13.11 13.05
CA GLU A 89 -0.85 13.61 11.72
C GLU A 89 -1.38 12.48 10.83
N LEU A 90 -0.71 11.32 10.83
CA LEU A 90 -1.16 10.16 10.03
C LEU A 90 -2.55 9.69 10.45
N LYS A 91 -2.84 9.61 11.76
CA LYS A 91 -4.18 9.28 12.27
C LYS A 91 -5.21 10.35 11.86
N SER A 92 -4.84 11.62 11.94
CA SER A 92 -5.71 12.74 11.56
C SER A 92 -6.02 12.71 10.07
N LEU A 93 -5.03 12.44 9.22
CA LEU A 93 -5.18 12.26 7.78
C LEU A 93 -6.16 11.12 7.47
N ILE A 94 -5.96 9.94 8.08
CA ILE A 94 -6.84 8.79 7.88
C ILE A 94 -8.27 9.09 8.32
N LYS A 95 -8.44 9.78 9.45
CA LYS A 95 -9.74 10.23 9.94
C LYS A 95 -10.40 11.22 8.97
N GLY A 96 -9.63 12.16 8.42
CA GLY A 96 -10.10 13.13 7.42
C GLY A 96 -10.50 12.49 6.09
N ILE A 97 -9.82 11.42 5.67
CA ILE A 97 -10.20 10.63 4.49
C ILE A 97 -11.45 9.77 4.81
N GLY A 98 -11.61 9.29 6.04
CA GLY A 98 -12.77 8.51 6.47
C GLY A 98 -12.49 7.01 6.62
N GLY A 99 -11.32 6.62 7.14
CA GLY A 99 -11.09 5.24 7.61
C GLY A 99 -10.44 4.29 6.60
N VAL A 100 -9.54 4.79 5.75
CA VAL A 100 -8.67 3.96 4.90
C VAL A 100 -7.44 3.46 5.64
N THR A 101 -6.73 2.49 5.09
CA THR A 101 -5.38 2.14 5.55
C THR A 101 -4.32 2.89 4.74
N ILE A 102 -3.31 3.45 5.39
CA ILE A 102 -2.18 4.12 4.73
C ILE A 102 -0.89 3.38 5.08
N LEU A 103 -0.16 2.95 4.03
CA LEU A 103 1.23 2.51 4.09
C LEU A 103 2.09 3.67 3.56
N ARG A 104 2.59 4.50 4.48
CA ARG A 104 3.50 5.60 4.17
C ARG A 104 4.90 5.03 3.91
N LYS A 105 5.35 5.06 2.66
CA LYS A 105 6.65 4.56 2.22
C LYS A 105 7.77 5.50 2.68
N GLY A 106 8.83 4.96 3.27
CA GLY A 106 9.94 5.77 3.80
C GLY A 106 11.22 4.99 4.07
N ARG A 107 12.14 5.58 4.84
CA ARG A 107 13.32 4.85 5.37
C ARG A 107 12.86 3.61 6.15
N PHE A 108 11.85 3.82 6.98
CA PHE A 108 10.99 2.79 7.56
C PHE A 108 9.58 3.06 7.05
N ASP A 109 8.78 2.02 6.83
CA ASP A 109 7.39 2.21 6.43
C ASP A 109 6.54 2.37 7.69
N ILE A 110 5.60 3.30 7.66
CA ILE A 110 4.62 3.50 8.74
C ILE A 110 3.26 3.12 8.18
N ILE A 111 2.57 2.24 8.88
CA ILE A 111 1.29 1.65 8.47
C ILE A 111 0.26 2.00 9.52
N SER A 112 -0.88 2.53 9.11
CA SER A 112 -1.97 2.85 10.02
C SER A 112 -3.34 2.75 9.36
N ASP A 113 -4.35 2.37 10.14
CA ASP A 113 -5.78 2.39 9.81
C ASP A 113 -6.53 3.47 10.61
N GLY A 114 -5.78 4.36 11.27
CA GLY A 114 -6.31 5.42 12.13
C GLY A 114 -6.46 5.00 13.60
N ILE A 115 -6.43 3.70 13.89
CA ILE A 115 -6.51 3.15 15.26
C ILE A 115 -5.16 2.54 15.64
N THR A 116 -4.65 1.66 14.80
CA THR A 116 -3.40 0.94 14.98
C THR A 116 -2.30 1.62 14.19
N VAL A 117 -1.13 1.85 14.81
CA VAL A 117 0.07 2.29 14.10
C VAL A 117 1.15 1.22 14.22
N LYS A 118 1.76 0.84 13.09
CA LYS A 118 2.87 -0.11 13.00
C LYS A 118 3.98 0.46 12.15
N SER A 119 5.21 0.10 12.48
CA SER A 119 6.38 0.43 11.69
C SER A 119 7.06 -0.84 11.19
N VAL A 120 7.50 -0.82 9.94
CA VAL A 120 8.35 -1.87 9.36
C VAL A 120 9.75 -1.31 9.19
N SER A 121 10.65 -1.77 10.06
CA SER A 121 12.05 -1.32 10.11
C SER A 121 13.03 -2.26 9.41
N VAL A 122 12.53 -3.33 8.77
CA VAL A 122 13.35 -4.28 8.01
C VAL A 122 14.17 -3.52 6.97
N PHE A 123 15.46 -3.84 6.93
CA PHE A 123 16.36 -3.24 5.97
C PHE A 123 15.92 -3.59 4.54
N GLY A 124 15.85 -2.56 3.69
CA GLY A 124 15.50 -2.69 2.28
C GLY A 124 16.74 -2.61 1.40
N SER A 125 16.75 -1.64 0.51
CA SER A 125 17.92 -1.29 -0.30
C SER A 125 18.16 0.21 -0.23
N PRO A 126 19.43 0.68 -0.14
CA PRO A 126 19.74 2.10 -0.29
C PRO A 126 19.59 2.58 -1.74
N ARG A 127 19.45 1.66 -2.71
CA ARG A 127 19.21 1.95 -4.12
C ARG A 127 17.71 1.98 -4.40
N ARG A 128 17.19 3.15 -4.80
CA ARG A 128 15.80 3.30 -5.27
C ARG A 128 15.66 2.95 -6.74
N CYS A 129 15.01 1.84 -7.07
CA CYS A 129 14.72 1.48 -8.46
C CYS A 129 13.33 1.97 -8.88
N GLY A 130 13.18 2.44 -10.12
CA GLY A 130 11.87 2.78 -10.66
C GLY A 130 10.99 1.53 -10.77
N GLY A 131 9.77 1.56 -10.26
CA GLY A 131 8.84 0.41 -10.26
C GLY A 131 8.89 -0.47 -8.99
N GLN A 132 9.69 -0.11 -7.98
CA GLN A 132 9.63 -0.80 -6.68
C GLN A 132 8.27 -0.62 -5.98
N GLY A 133 7.57 0.49 -6.25
CA GLY A 133 6.20 0.73 -5.79
C GLY A 133 5.20 -0.28 -6.38
N ASP A 134 5.38 -0.66 -7.65
CA ASP A 134 4.52 -1.64 -8.33
C ASP A 134 4.65 -3.03 -7.69
N ILE A 135 5.88 -3.42 -7.33
CA ILE A 135 6.11 -4.68 -6.59
C ILE A 135 5.41 -4.62 -5.22
N LEU A 136 5.53 -3.49 -4.51
CA LEU A 136 4.92 -3.33 -3.20
C LEU A 136 3.40 -3.37 -3.28
N SER A 137 2.78 -2.61 -4.18
CA SER A 137 1.33 -2.55 -4.31
C SER A 137 0.73 -3.92 -4.71
N GLY A 138 1.37 -4.63 -5.64
CA GLY A 138 1.00 -6.01 -5.98
C GLY A 138 1.16 -6.99 -4.81
N SER A 139 2.27 -6.90 -4.07
CA SER A 139 2.51 -7.76 -2.90
C SER A 139 1.48 -7.50 -1.79
N VAL A 140 1.18 -6.23 -1.52
CA VAL A 140 0.16 -5.83 -0.53
C VAL A 140 -1.22 -6.34 -0.93
N ALA A 141 -1.58 -6.27 -2.22
CA ALA A 141 -2.85 -6.80 -2.72
C ALA A 141 -2.99 -8.31 -2.45
N VAL A 142 -1.96 -9.10 -2.76
CA VAL A 142 -1.95 -10.56 -2.52
C VAL A 142 -2.11 -10.87 -1.02
N PHE A 143 -1.29 -10.26 -0.17
CA PHE A 143 -1.37 -10.53 1.27
C PHE A 143 -2.65 -10.02 1.92
N LEU A 144 -3.23 -8.92 1.42
CA LEU A 144 -4.55 -8.45 1.84
C LEU A 144 -5.63 -9.47 1.52
N CYS A 145 -5.64 -10.02 0.29
CA CYS A 145 -6.58 -11.08 -0.08
C CYS A 145 -6.46 -12.30 0.85
N TRP A 146 -5.24 -12.80 1.05
CA TRP A 146 -5.01 -13.96 1.92
C TRP A 146 -5.38 -13.68 3.37
N ALA A 147 -5.04 -12.52 3.92
CA ALA A 147 -5.41 -12.13 5.27
C ALA A 147 -6.94 -12.07 5.43
N ARG A 148 -7.65 -11.53 4.44
CA ARG A 148 -9.11 -11.46 4.44
C ARG A 148 -9.76 -12.85 4.35
N GLN A 149 -9.26 -13.72 3.48
CA GLN A 149 -9.75 -15.10 3.36
C GLN A 149 -9.49 -15.90 4.65
N SER A 150 -8.30 -15.77 5.25
CA SER A 150 -7.98 -16.39 6.53
C SER A 150 -8.90 -15.89 7.65
N ALA A 151 -9.24 -14.60 7.65
CA ALA A 151 -10.17 -14.01 8.62
C ALA A 151 -11.58 -14.59 8.53
N ALA A 152 -12.05 -14.88 7.31
CA ALA A 152 -13.35 -15.51 7.10
C ALA A 152 -13.40 -16.96 7.59
N THR A 153 -12.27 -17.68 7.52
CA THR A 153 -12.21 -19.12 7.87
C THR A 153 -12.00 -19.39 9.37
N GLN A 154 -11.22 -18.56 10.07
CA GLN A 154 -10.82 -18.83 11.46
C GLN A 154 -11.78 -18.30 12.54
N GLY A 155 -12.84 -17.58 12.17
CA GLY A 155 -13.72 -16.90 13.13
C GLY A 155 -13.00 -15.78 13.90
N GLU A 156 -13.74 -15.00 14.70
CA GLU A 156 -13.28 -13.79 15.42
C GLU A 156 -12.17 -14.00 16.49
N LEU A 157 -11.33 -15.05 16.40
CA LEU A 157 -10.15 -15.17 17.24
C LEU A 157 -9.06 -14.17 16.81
N SER A 158 -9.18 -12.93 17.31
CA SER A 158 -8.10 -11.92 17.39
C SER A 158 -7.40 -11.57 16.07
N ILE A 159 -8.12 -11.55 14.94
CA ILE A 159 -7.49 -11.19 13.66
C ILE A 159 -7.43 -9.67 13.55
N LYS A 160 -6.19 -9.15 13.63
CA LYS A 160 -5.84 -7.76 13.32
C LYS A 160 -6.39 -7.38 11.94
N ASN A 161 -6.75 -6.11 11.76
CA ASN A 161 -7.27 -5.56 10.50
C ASN A 161 -6.48 -6.13 9.28
N PRO A 162 -7.14 -6.83 8.33
CA PRO A 162 -6.45 -7.54 7.25
C PRO A 162 -5.66 -6.62 6.33
N THR A 163 -6.05 -5.34 6.21
CA THR A 163 -5.27 -4.33 5.48
C THR A 163 -3.93 -4.03 6.15
N ILE A 164 -3.90 -3.92 7.48
CA ILE A 164 -2.68 -3.74 8.26
C ILE A 164 -1.75 -4.95 8.08
N LEU A 165 -2.29 -6.17 8.17
CA LEU A 165 -1.52 -7.39 7.97
C LEU A 165 -0.95 -7.48 6.55
N GLY A 166 -1.77 -7.20 5.54
CA GLY A 166 -1.36 -7.17 4.14
C GLY A 166 -0.24 -6.15 3.88
N CYS A 167 -0.36 -4.96 4.46
CA CYS A 167 0.65 -3.90 4.39
C CYS A 167 1.98 -4.32 5.02
N ILE A 168 1.94 -4.93 6.22
CA ILE A 168 3.15 -5.37 6.93
C ILE A 168 3.84 -6.47 6.13
N ALA A 169 3.10 -7.51 5.73
CA ALA A 169 3.65 -8.63 4.98
C ALA A 169 4.24 -8.17 3.64
N GLY A 170 3.51 -7.34 2.88
CA GLY A 170 3.98 -6.78 1.61
C GLY A 170 5.23 -5.92 1.78
N SER A 171 5.26 -5.04 2.79
CA SER A 171 6.42 -4.20 3.09
C SER A 171 7.65 -5.03 3.46
N VAL A 172 7.50 -6.02 4.34
CA VAL A 172 8.61 -6.91 4.75
C VAL A 172 9.15 -7.70 3.56
N LEU A 173 8.26 -8.29 2.74
CA LEU A 173 8.64 -9.06 1.55
C LEU A 173 9.48 -8.22 0.59
N VAL A 174 8.98 -7.04 0.21
CA VAL A 174 9.67 -6.20 -0.77
C VAL A 174 10.97 -5.62 -0.21
N ARG A 175 11.02 -5.28 1.08
CA ARG A 175 12.25 -4.80 1.73
C ARG A 175 13.32 -5.90 1.74
N LYS A 176 13.00 -7.10 2.20
CA LYS A 176 13.93 -8.24 2.19
C LYS A 176 14.38 -8.59 0.77
N ALA A 177 13.47 -8.69 -0.19
CA ALA A 177 13.81 -8.95 -1.59
C ALA A 177 14.74 -7.86 -2.17
N ALA A 178 14.50 -6.59 -1.84
CA ALA A 178 15.36 -5.49 -2.25
C ALA A 178 16.75 -5.56 -1.60
N ALA A 179 16.85 -5.98 -0.34
CA ALA A 179 18.11 -6.20 0.35
C ALA A 179 18.94 -7.29 -0.32
N LEU A 180 18.32 -8.44 -0.62
CA LEU A 180 18.96 -9.56 -1.31
C LEU A 180 19.43 -9.17 -2.73
N ALA A 181 18.61 -8.44 -3.48
CA ALA A 181 18.99 -7.94 -4.79
C ALA A 181 20.17 -6.97 -4.70
N PHE A 182 20.13 -6.05 -3.73
CA PHE A 182 21.20 -5.09 -3.50
C PHE A 182 22.49 -5.72 -3.00
N GLU A 183 22.43 -6.78 -2.21
CA GLU A 183 23.61 -7.51 -1.76
C GLU A 183 24.44 -7.98 -2.96
N ASN A 184 23.77 -8.49 -4.00
CA ASN A 184 24.40 -9.04 -5.19
C ASN A 184 24.73 -7.99 -6.25
N LYS A 185 23.82 -7.04 -6.51
CA LYS A 185 23.93 -6.08 -7.63
C LYS A 185 24.41 -4.69 -7.19
N LYS A 186 24.41 -4.39 -5.89
CA LYS A 186 24.83 -3.11 -5.32
C LYS A 186 24.20 -1.93 -6.10
N ARG A 187 25.02 -1.01 -6.61
CA ARG A 187 24.56 0.18 -7.35
C ARG A 187 23.83 -0.16 -8.65
N SER A 188 24.10 -1.32 -9.26
CA SER A 188 23.46 -1.75 -10.50
C SER A 188 22.13 -2.48 -10.29
N THR A 189 21.62 -2.54 -9.06
CA THR A 189 20.32 -3.17 -8.77
C THR A 189 19.23 -2.51 -9.60
N LEU A 190 18.41 -3.33 -10.26
CA LEU A 190 17.20 -2.96 -10.97
C LEU A 190 15.98 -3.62 -10.32
N THR A 191 14.79 -3.13 -10.67
CA THR A 191 13.51 -3.68 -10.20
C THR A 191 13.33 -5.14 -10.59
N ALA A 192 13.80 -5.54 -11.77
CA ALA A 192 13.80 -6.93 -12.20
C ALA A 192 14.67 -7.84 -11.31
N ASP A 193 15.75 -7.31 -10.71
CA ASP A 193 16.55 -8.07 -9.75
C ASP A 193 15.79 -8.29 -8.44
N ILE A 194 15.03 -7.28 -7.98
CA ILE A 194 14.16 -7.40 -6.80
C ILE A 194 13.10 -8.49 -7.03
N ILE A 195 12.48 -8.52 -8.22
CA ILE A 195 11.47 -9.55 -8.57
C ILE A 195 12.06 -10.96 -8.44
N LYS A 196 13.29 -11.18 -8.92
CA LYS A 196 13.97 -12.49 -8.82
C LYS A 196 14.21 -12.93 -7.38
N CYS A 197 14.27 -11.99 -6.43
CA CYS A 197 14.48 -12.27 -5.01
C CYS A 197 13.18 -12.46 -4.21
N LEU A 198 11.99 -12.25 -4.81
CA LEU A 198 10.71 -12.36 -4.11
C LEU A 198 10.47 -13.77 -3.55
N GLY A 199 10.72 -14.82 -4.35
CA GLY A 199 10.51 -16.21 -3.91
C GLY A 199 11.35 -16.56 -2.68
N ARG A 200 12.66 -16.33 -2.75
CA ARG A 200 13.57 -16.52 -1.61
C ARG A 200 13.16 -15.67 -0.41
N SER A 201 12.78 -14.42 -0.64
CA SER A 201 12.33 -13.55 0.45
C SER A 201 11.07 -14.07 1.14
N LEU A 202 10.16 -14.70 0.38
CA LEU A 202 8.95 -15.30 0.92
C LEU A 202 9.28 -16.56 1.75
N GLU A 203 10.17 -17.42 1.26
CA GLU A 203 10.67 -18.60 2.00
C GLU A 203 11.34 -18.22 3.32
N GLU A 204 12.14 -17.14 3.34
CA GLU A 204 12.76 -16.64 4.56
C GLU A 204 11.75 -15.98 5.54
N MET A 205 10.54 -15.65 5.08
CA MET A 205 9.44 -15.18 5.95
C MET A 205 8.58 -16.33 6.45
N TYR A 206 8.36 -17.34 5.61
CA TYR A 206 7.53 -18.50 5.87
C TYR A 206 8.23 -19.77 5.38
N PRO A 207 9.13 -20.37 6.18
CA PRO A 207 9.85 -21.57 5.80
C PRO A 207 8.88 -22.75 5.60
N TYR A 208 9.09 -23.52 4.54
CA TYR A 208 8.45 -24.84 4.41
C TYR A 208 9.09 -25.77 5.46
N TYR A 209 8.28 -26.26 6.40
CA TYR A 209 8.65 -27.38 7.27
C TYR A 209 8.04 -28.67 6.72
#